data_AF-A0A6N2YTQ9-F1
#
_entry.id   AF-A0A6N2YTQ9-F1
#
_cell.length_a   1.000
_cell.length_b   1.000
_cell.length_c   1.000
_cell.angle_alpha   90.00
_cell.angle_beta   90.00
_cell.angle_gamma   90.00
#
_symmetry.space_group_name_H-M   'P 1'
#
loop_
_entity.id
_entity.type
_entity.pdbx_description
1 polymer ?
#
loop_
_entity_poly.entity_id
_entity_poly.type
_entity_poly.pdbx_seq_one_letter_code
_entity_poly.pdbx_strand_id
1 'polypeptide(L)'
;MKRVRILRDTSGASIVIALVFFLICGIIGSVVMTAASVQAKAAQTHVDLQQKEYAMQSAAKLMAQQLGGEDAVWGERSVVVRIAYDSAGEMSVDTDSLCSMIGQNFWTEQRTKDILAARAEGKDYVLGGSASNRLRIDPPSEAGDLAPVYGCITVDPDLNITVELSLDSAFAADSPYNTTISIQCTPTFDNQGRVTVIEYGDNTTVKKTEAA
;
A
#
# COMPACT_ATOMS: atom_id res chain seq x y z
N MET A 1 60.12 -74.91 10.35
CA MET A 1 58.99 -74.41 11.18
C MET A 1 58.37 -73.19 10.51
N LYS A 2 57.14 -73.31 9.99
CA LYS A 2 56.44 -72.26 9.23
C LYS A 2 55.52 -71.51 10.22
N ARG A 3 55.87 -70.27 10.62
CA ARG A 3 55.01 -69.45 11.49
C ARG A 3 53.89 -68.84 10.65
N VAL A 4 52.67 -69.34 10.81
CA VAL A 4 51.45 -68.70 10.33
C VAL A 4 51.21 -67.46 11.18
N ARG A 5 51.41 -66.26 10.62
CA ARG A 5 50.96 -65.02 11.23
C ARG A 5 49.48 -64.82 10.85
N ILE A 6 48.60 -65.14 11.79
CA ILE A 6 47.18 -64.77 11.73
C ILE A 6 47.15 -63.25 11.95
N LEU A 7 46.96 -62.49 10.86
CA LEU A 7 46.60 -61.08 10.95
C LEU A 7 45.17 -61.03 11.50
N ARG A 8 45.03 -60.76 12.80
CA ARG A 8 43.77 -60.27 13.36
C ARG A 8 43.59 -58.86 12.82
N ASP A 9 42.82 -58.74 11.75
CA ASP A 9 42.58 -57.49 11.04
C ASP A 9 41.53 -56.64 11.78
N THR A 10 42.01 -55.77 12.66
CA THR A 10 41.21 -54.75 13.35
C THR A 10 41.16 -53.43 12.55
N SER A 11 42.01 -53.30 11.53
CA SER A 11 42.11 -52.09 10.70
C SER A 11 40.94 -51.97 9.72
N GLY A 12 40.47 -53.08 9.16
CA GLY A 12 39.24 -53.11 8.35
C GLY A 12 37.98 -52.76 9.15
N ALA A 13 37.92 -53.16 10.43
CA ALA A 13 36.76 -52.85 11.28
C ALA A 13 36.65 -51.35 11.60
N SER A 14 37.78 -50.67 11.86
CA SER A 14 37.80 -49.24 12.19
C SER A 14 37.38 -48.35 11.00
N ILE A 15 37.83 -48.67 9.78
CA ILE A 15 37.46 -47.89 8.60
C ILE A 15 35.98 -48.06 8.23
N VAL A 16 35.43 -49.25 8.44
CA VAL A 16 34.01 -49.53 8.23
C VAL A 16 33.14 -48.75 9.22
N ILE A 17 33.53 -48.69 10.49
CA ILE A 17 32.81 -47.91 11.52
C ILE A 17 32.81 -46.41 11.18
N ALA A 18 33.94 -45.87 10.70
CA ALA A 18 34.02 -44.47 10.28
C ALA A 18 33.13 -44.16 9.06
N LEU A 19 33.10 -45.05 8.06
CA LEU A 19 32.25 -44.89 6.87
C LEU A 19 30.75 -44.95 7.21
N VAL A 20 30.37 -45.85 8.12
CA VAL A 20 28.99 -45.92 8.61
C VAL A 20 28.61 -44.64 9.36
N PHE A 21 29.52 -44.09 10.18
CA PHE A 21 29.27 -42.83 10.86
C PHE A 21 29.10 -41.66 9.88
N PHE A 22 29.96 -41.54 8.87
CA PHE A 22 29.80 -40.52 7.82
C PHE A 22 28.50 -40.68 7.03
N LEU A 23 28.08 -41.91 6.74
CA LEU A 23 26.81 -42.18 6.06
C LEU A 23 25.61 -41.76 6.92
N ILE A 24 25.62 -42.10 8.22
CA ILE A 24 24.59 -41.66 9.17
C ILE A 24 24.58 -40.13 9.29
N CYS A 25 25.74 -39.50 9.43
CA CYS A 25 25.86 -38.05 9.46
C CYS A 25 25.37 -37.38 8.16
N GLY A 26 25.63 -37.98 7.00
CA GLY A 26 25.12 -37.50 5.72
C GLY A 26 23.61 -37.58 5.61
N ILE A 27 23.02 -38.71 6.01
CA ILE A 27 21.56 -38.90 6.00
C ILE A 27 20.89 -37.93 6.97
N ILE A 28 21.33 -37.88 8.23
CA ILE A 28 20.77 -36.97 9.23
C ILE A 28 21.01 -35.50 8.84
N GLY A 29 22.21 -35.17 8.36
CA GLY A 29 22.57 -33.83 7.90
C GLY A 29 21.71 -33.36 6.73
N SER A 30 21.39 -34.24 5.77
CA SER A 30 20.52 -33.92 4.65
C SER A 30 19.08 -33.63 5.09
N VAL A 31 18.55 -34.36 6.07
CA VAL A 31 17.21 -34.13 6.64
C VAL A 31 17.16 -32.78 7.37
N VAL A 32 18.16 -32.48 8.21
CA VAL A 32 18.24 -31.20 8.93
C VAL A 32 18.38 -30.02 7.98
N MET A 33 19.24 -30.13 6.96
CA MET A 33 19.43 -29.07 5.96
C MET A 33 18.16 -28.82 5.14
N THR A 34 17.42 -29.87 4.78
CA THR A 34 16.14 -29.76 4.08
C THR A 34 15.09 -29.07 4.96
N ALA A 35 14.97 -29.47 6.23
CA ALA A 35 14.06 -28.86 7.21
C ALA A 35 14.39 -27.38 7.49
N ALA A 36 15.67 -27.03 7.60
CA ALA A 36 16.13 -25.65 7.74
C ALA A 36 15.85 -24.83 6.49
N SER A 37 16.06 -25.39 5.29
CA SER A 37 15.81 -24.70 4.02
C SER A 37 14.33 -24.37 3.81
N VAL A 38 13.41 -25.28 4.18
CA VAL A 38 11.97 -25.00 4.11
C VAL A 38 11.53 -23.96 5.13
N GLN A 39 12.09 -23.97 6.35
CA GLN A 39 11.79 -22.94 7.35
C GLN A 39 12.38 -21.58 6.98
N ALA A 40 13.59 -21.54 6.42
CA ALA A 40 14.19 -20.30 5.92
C ALA A 40 13.38 -19.70 4.77
N LYS A 41 12.94 -20.53 3.81
CA LYS A 41 12.09 -20.09 2.70
C LYS A 41 10.70 -19.65 3.18
N ALA A 42 10.10 -20.38 4.11
CA ALA A 42 8.83 -19.99 4.71
C ALA A 42 8.96 -18.67 5.47
N ALA A 43 9.99 -18.53 6.33
CA ALA A 43 10.24 -17.30 7.08
C ALA A 43 10.50 -16.10 6.16
N GLN A 44 11.29 -16.27 5.09
CA GLN A 44 11.53 -15.21 4.12
C GLN A 44 10.26 -14.80 3.38
N THR A 45 9.43 -15.76 2.99
CA THR A 45 8.14 -15.50 2.32
C THR A 45 7.16 -14.82 3.28
N HIS A 46 7.14 -15.20 4.55
CA HIS A 46 6.29 -14.57 5.57
C HIS A 46 6.67 -13.11 5.82
N VAL A 47 7.96 -12.78 5.87
CA VAL A 47 8.43 -11.40 6.04
C VAL A 47 8.07 -10.55 4.81
N ASP A 48 8.28 -11.07 3.59
CA ASP A 48 7.93 -10.35 2.35
C ASP A 48 6.42 -10.08 2.23
N LEU A 49 5.59 -11.09 2.51
CA LEU A 49 4.13 -10.94 2.53
C LEU A 49 3.67 -9.93 3.60
N GLN A 50 4.27 -9.98 4.80
CA GLN A 50 3.97 -9.03 5.87
C GLN A 50 4.39 -7.60 5.47
N GLN A 51 5.56 -7.41 4.89
CA GLN A 51 6.05 -6.09 4.48
C GLN A 51 5.13 -5.44 3.44
N LYS A 52 4.68 -6.21 2.44
CA LYS A 52 3.71 -5.75 1.43
C LYS A 52 2.38 -5.32 2.06
N GLU A 53 1.87 -6.13 2.99
CA GLU A 53 0.66 -5.80 3.73
C GLU A 53 0.84 -4.54 4.58
N TYR A 54 1.95 -4.42 5.31
CA TYR A 54 2.25 -3.26 6.14
C TYR A 54 2.42 -1.98 5.32
N ALA A 55 3.09 -2.03 4.17
CA ALA A 55 3.27 -0.88 3.28
C ALA A 55 1.90 -0.40 2.77
N MET A 56 1.06 -1.34 2.34
CA MET A 56 -0.28 -1.07 1.83
C MET A 56 -1.20 -0.45 2.89
N GLN A 57 -1.24 -1.05 4.07
CA GLN A 57 -2.07 -0.56 5.18
C GLN A 57 -1.58 0.80 5.69
N SER A 58 -0.26 1.00 5.75
CA SER A 58 0.33 2.30 6.12
C SER A 58 -0.04 3.39 5.10
N ALA A 59 0.10 3.10 3.81
CA ALA A 59 -0.28 4.02 2.74
C ALA A 59 -1.79 4.33 2.78
N ALA A 60 -2.63 3.32 2.98
CA ALA A 60 -4.07 3.51 3.05
C ALA A 60 -4.48 4.32 4.28
N LYS A 61 -3.89 4.06 5.44
CA LYS A 61 -4.13 4.83 6.66
C LYS A 61 -3.66 6.29 6.51
N LEU A 62 -2.50 6.51 5.89
CA LEU A 62 -1.98 7.85 5.63
C LEU A 62 -2.93 8.62 4.71
N MET A 63 -3.38 8.02 3.60
CA MET A 63 -4.31 8.65 2.67
C MET A 63 -5.66 8.94 3.34
N ALA A 64 -6.22 8.00 4.07
CA ALA A 64 -7.46 8.17 4.82
C ALA A 64 -7.36 9.34 5.82
N GLN A 65 -6.25 9.42 6.56
CA GLN A 65 -6.06 10.49 7.55
C GLN A 65 -5.85 11.85 6.88
N GLN A 66 -5.01 11.92 5.85
CA GLN A 66 -4.66 13.19 5.20
C GLN A 66 -5.80 13.73 4.33
N LEU A 67 -6.64 12.89 3.72
CA LEU A 67 -7.72 13.33 2.84
C LEU A 67 -9.10 13.38 3.52
N GLY A 68 -9.29 12.66 4.63
CA GLY A 68 -10.60 12.53 5.26
C GLY A 68 -10.56 12.27 6.77
N GLY A 69 -9.44 12.51 7.43
CA GLY A 69 -9.32 12.45 8.88
C GLY A 69 -9.29 13.84 9.50
N GLU A 70 -9.26 13.89 10.81
CA GLU A 70 -8.88 15.10 11.55
C GLU A 70 -7.35 15.13 11.68
N ASP A 71 -6.78 16.32 11.48
CA ASP A 71 -5.37 16.52 11.72
C ASP A 71 -5.09 16.37 13.22
N ALA A 72 -4.19 15.45 13.57
CA ALA A 72 -3.93 15.09 14.96
C ALA A 72 -3.20 16.20 15.75
N VAL A 73 -2.63 17.20 15.06
CA VAL A 73 -1.90 18.31 15.68
C VAL A 73 -2.86 19.46 15.99
N TRP A 74 -3.83 19.74 15.11
CA TRP A 74 -4.72 20.88 15.22
C TRP A 74 -6.16 20.54 15.64
N GLY A 75 -6.57 19.27 15.58
CA GLY A 75 -7.94 18.85 15.90
C GLY A 75 -8.98 19.39 14.91
N GLU A 76 -8.53 19.83 13.74
CA GLU A 76 -9.35 20.36 12.66
C GLU A 76 -9.48 19.32 11.54
N ARG A 77 -10.54 19.42 10.74
CA ARG A 77 -10.72 18.53 9.57
C ARG A 77 -9.56 18.72 8.59
N SER A 78 -8.93 17.63 8.16
CA SER A 78 -7.72 17.67 7.32
C SER A 78 -7.92 18.34 5.97
N VAL A 79 -9.16 18.35 5.47
CA VAL A 79 -9.53 18.96 4.19
C VAL A 79 -10.83 19.75 4.36
N VAL A 80 -10.70 21.07 4.37
CA VAL A 80 -11.79 22.02 4.23
C VAL A 80 -11.42 22.93 3.07
N VAL A 81 -12.11 22.83 1.95
CA VAL A 81 -11.89 23.68 0.78
C VAL A 81 -13.00 24.72 0.75
N ARG A 82 -12.62 25.99 0.85
CA ARG A 82 -13.57 27.10 0.74
C ARG A 82 -13.51 27.70 -0.65
N ILE A 83 -14.68 27.90 -1.24
CA ILE A 83 -14.85 28.42 -2.60
C ILE A 83 -15.65 29.70 -2.52
N ALA A 84 -15.05 30.78 -3.00
CA ALA A 84 -15.72 32.06 -3.15
C ALA A 84 -15.93 32.36 -4.64
N TYR A 85 -17.07 32.97 -4.96
CA TYR A 85 -17.40 33.43 -6.30
C TYR A 85 -17.47 34.96 -6.27
N ASP A 86 -16.79 35.60 -7.20
CA ASP A 86 -16.88 37.04 -7.35
C ASP A 86 -18.19 37.47 -8.07
N SER A 87 -18.36 38.77 -8.27
CA SER A 87 -19.54 39.31 -8.97
C SER A 87 -19.58 39.01 -10.48
N ALA A 88 -18.45 38.59 -11.07
CA ALA A 88 -18.35 38.12 -12.45
C ALA A 88 -18.59 36.60 -12.56
N GLY A 89 -18.70 35.90 -11.43
CA GLY A 89 -18.83 34.45 -11.36
C GLY A 89 -17.49 33.71 -11.39
N GLU A 90 -16.37 34.42 -11.35
CA GLU A 90 -15.04 33.82 -11.29
C GLU A 90 -14.83 33.17 -9.92
N MET A 91 -14.28 31.96 -9.94
CA MET A 91 -14.12 31.12 -8.78
C MET A 91 -12.72 31.29 -8.20
N SER A 92 -12.63 31.63 -6.91
CA SER A 92 -11.39 31.60 -6.13
C SER A 92 -11.50 30.52 -5.06
N VAL A 93 -10.41 29.76 -4.87
CA VAL A 93 -10.33 28.69 -3.88
C VAL A 93 -9.37 29.12 -2.78
N ASP A 94 -9.85 29.09 -1.54
CA ASP A 94 -9.01 29.24 -0.37
C ASP A 94 -8.43 27.86 -0.02
N THR A 95 -7.12 27.74 -0.24
CA THR A 95 -6.32 26.55 0.07
C THR A 95 -5.54 26.69 1.38
N ASP A 96 -5.58 27.87 2.03
CA ASP A 96 -4.83 28.12 3.27
C ASP A 96 -5.45 27.40 4.48
N SER A 97 -6.73 27.03 4.36
CA SER A 97 -7.47 26.23 5.34
C SER A 97 -7.22 24.71 5.22
N LEU A 98 -6.36 24.27 4.31
CA LEU A 98 -5.95 22.88 4.20
C LEU A 98 -4.80 22.58 5.15
N CYS A 99 -5.05 21.78 6.20
CA CYS A 99 -4.01 21.42 7.17
C CYS A 99 -3.11 20.26 6.69
N SER A 100 -3.61 19.40 5.80
CA SER A 100 -2.89 18.21 5.34
C SER A 100 -1.99 18.49 4.13
N MET A 101 -0.79 17.91 4.11
CA MET A 101 0.13 18.06 2.98
C MET A 101 -0.42 17.42 1.70
N ILE A 102 -1.10 16.27 1.81
CA ILE A 102 -1.72 15.62 0.64
C ILE A 102 -2.93 16.42 0.17
N GLY A 103 -3.74 16.96 1.09
CA GLY A 103 -4.86 17.84 0.77
C GLY A 103 -4.42 19.09 0.03
N GLN A 104 -3.37 19.78 0.50
CA GLN A 104 -2.80 20.97 -0.17
C GLN A 104 -2.32 20.68 -1.59
N ASN A 105 -1.65 19.54 -1.81
CA ASN A 105 -1.16 19.17 -3.13
C ASN A 105 -2.27 18.68 -4.07
N PHE A 106 -3.34 18.12 -3.51
CA PHE A 106 -4.48 17.67 -4.30
C PHE A 106 -5.40 18.83 -4.67
N TRP A 107 -5.85 19.60 -3.69
CA TRP A 107 -6.78 20.73 -3.85
C TRP A 107 -6.03 22.01 -4.19
N THR A 108 -5.73 22.15 -5.48
CA THR A 108 -5.24 23.40 -6.08
C THR A 108 -6.39 24.15 -6.74
N GLU A 109 -6.26 25.47 -6.92
CA GLU A 109 -7.30 26.28 -7.58
C GLU A 109 -7.71 25.68 -8.94
N GLN A 110 -6.74 25.34 -9.79
CA GLN A 110 -7.00 24.73 -11.09
C GLN A 110 -7.70 23.38 -10.97
N ARG A 111 -7.24 22.50 -10.06
CA ARG A 111 -7.85 21.17 -9.92
C ARG A 111 -9.27 21.24 -9.38
N THR A 112 -9.55 22.17 -8.47
CA THR A 112 -10.91 22.40 -7.98
C THR A 112 -11.82 22.88 -9.12
N LYS A 113 -11.33 23.78 -10.00
CA LYS A 113 -12.07 24.20 -11.21
C LYS A 113 -12.40 23.00 -12.10
N ASP A 114 -11.41 22.15 -12.36
CA ASP A 114 -11.58 20.95 -13.21
C ASP A 114 -12.55 19.93 -12.58
N ILE A 115 -12.50 19.72 -11.26
CA ILE A 115 -13.42 18.84 -10.51
C ILE A 115 -14.86 19.38 -10.59
N LEU A 116 -15.05 20.68 -10.37
CA LEU A 116 -16.39 21.28 -10.41
C LEU A 116 -16.96 21.34 -11.83
N ALA A 117 -16.11 21.49 -12.85
CA ALA A 117 -16.50 21.36 -14.25
C ALA A 117 -16.96 19.93 -14.57
N ALA A 118 -16.20 18.91 -14.15
CA ALA A 118 -16.59 17.50 -14.31
C ALA A 118 -17.92 17.20 -13.62
N ARG A 119 -18.11 17.72 -12.39
CA ARG A 119 -19.37 17.64 -11.65
C ARG A 119 -20.53 18.29 -12.40
N ALA A 120 -20.34 19.47 -12.99
CA ALA A 120 -21.38 20.15 -13.77
C ALA A 120 -21.81 19.32 -15.01
N GLU A 121 -20.91 18.50 -15.55
CA GLU A 121 -21.19 17.53 -16.61
C GLU A 121 -21.74 16.19 -16.09
N GLY A 122 -21.82 15.99 -14.78
CA GLY A 122 -22.23 14.73 -14.14
C GLY A 122 -21.19 13.60 -14.30
N LYS A 123 -19.91 13.95 -14.49
CA LYS A 123 -18.82 13.01 -14.69
C LYS A 123 -17.88 12.96 -13.49
N ASP A 124 -17.26 11.80 -13.31
CA ASP A 124 -16.20 11.61 -12.34
C ASP A 124 -14.92 12.34 -12.79
N TYR A 125 -14.25 12.99 -11.86
CA TYR A 125 -12.89 13.48 -12.06
C TYR A 125 -11.89 12.40 -11.62
N VAL A 126 -11.00 11.97 -12.51
CA VAL A 126 -10.06 10.87 -12.23
C VAL A 126 -8.62 11.34 -12.36
N LEU A 127 -7.86 11.24 -11.27
CA LEU A 127 -6.41 11.42 -11.22
C LEU A 127 -5.73 10.05 -11.16
N GLY A 128 -4.92 9.74 -12.16
CA GLY A 128 -4.19 8.46 -12.21
C GLY A 128 -5.00 7.26 -12.69
N GLY A 129 -6.06 7.50 -13.47
CA GLY A 129 -6.89 6.43 -14.06
C GLY A 129 -6.20 5.58 -15.14
N SER A 130 -5.02 5.98 -15.62
CA SER A 130 -4.24 5.23 -16.63
C SER A 130 -2.90 4.80 -16.06
N ALA A 131 -2.40 3.64 -16.49
CA ALA A 131 -1.08 3.11 -16.12
C ALA A 131 0.06 4.12 -16.31
N SER A 132 -0.05 5.02 -17.28
CA SER A 132 0.95 6.05 -17.59
C SER A 132 0.89 7.30 -16.72
N ASN A 133 -0.14 7.48 -15.89
CA ASN A 133 -0.34 8.68 -15.07
C ASN A 133 -0.70 8.37 -13.61
N ARG A 134 -0.50 7.12 -13.16
CA ARG A 134 -0.85 6.72 -11.79
C ARG A 134 -0.04 7.50 -10.76
N LEU A 135 -0.69 7.78 -9.63
CA LEU A 135 0.03 8.27 -8.47
C LEU A 135 1.02 7.19 -8.03
N ARG A 136 2.29 7.56 -7.79
CA ARG A 136 3.33 6.62 -7.36
C ARG A 136 3.84 7.06 -6.00
N ILE A 137 3.75 6.16 -5.03
CA ILE A 137 4.28 6.33 -3.68
C ILE A 137 5.50 5.41 -3.58
N ASP A 138 6.68 6.02 -3.66
CA ASP A 138 7.93 5.29 -3.49
C ASP A 138 8.21 5.07 -2.00
N PRO A 139 8.70 3.88 -1.62
CA PRO A 139 9.19 3.66 -0.27
C PRO A 139 10.40 4.55 0.01
N PRO A 140 10.67 4.90 1.29
CA PRO A 140 11.83 5.69 1.65
C PRO A 140 13.11 4.95 1.22
N SER A 141 14.11 5.71 0.75
CA SER A 141 15.34 5.19 0.16
C SER A 141 16.12 4.22 1.07
N GLU A 142 15.88 4.28 2.39
CA GLU A 142 16.50 3.43 3.40
C GLU A 142 15.82 2.06 3.57
N ALA A 143 14.64 1.85 2.97
CA ALA A 143 13.80 0.67 3.18
C ALA A 143 14.05 -0.48 2.16
N GLY A 144 15.10 -0.39 1.33
CA GLY A 144 15.52 -1.48 0.44
C GLY A 144 14.58 -1.73 -0.74
N ASP A 145 14.45 -3.01 -1.14
CA ASP A 145 13.78 -3.51 -2.36
C ASP A 145 12.23 -3.55 -2.27
N LEU A 146 11.63 -2.62 -1.52
CA LEU A 146 10.18 -2.51 -1.40
C LEU A 146 9.58 -2.04 -2.74
N ALA A 147 8.50 -2.69 -3.16
CA ALA A 147 7.78 -2.29 -4.35
C ALA A 147 7.05 -0.95 -4.14
N PRO A 148 7.02 -0.05 -5.15
CA PRO A 148 6.23 1.17 -5.07
C PRO A 148 4.74 0.86 -5.00
N VAL A 149 3.98 1.71 -4.30
CA VAL A 149 2.51 1.64 -4.28
C VAL A 149 1.96 2.59 -5.33
N TYR A 150 1.08 2.10 -6.18
CA TYR A 150 0.37 2.87 -7.19
C TYR A 150 -1.01 3.27 -6.68
N GLY A 151 -1.46 4.46 -7.05
CA GLY A 151 -2.74 5.02 -6.63
C GLY A 151 -3.53 5.66 -7.77
N CYS A 152 -4.84 5.60 -7.66
CA CYS A 152 -5.82 6.32 -8.45
C CYS A 152 -6.77 7.06 -7.50
N ILE A 153 -7.05 8.33 -7.77
CA ILE A 153 -8.00 9.12 -6.99
C ILE A 153 -9.14 9.51 -7.92
N THR A 154 -10.36 9.13 -7.55
CA THR A 154 -11.58 9.47 -8.26
C THR A 154 -12.44 10.36 -7.37
N VAL A 155 -12.93 11.46 -7.92
CA VAL A 155 -13.91 12.34 -7.26
C VAL A 155 -15.22 12.22 -8.02
N ASP A 156 -16.26 11.74 -7.35
CA ASP A 156 -17.58 11.57 -7.97
C ASP A 156 -18.36 12.91 -8.05
N PRO A 157 -19.52 12.97 -8.73
CA PRO A 157 -20.34 14.19 -8.80
C PRO A 157 -20.91 14.65 -7.45
N ASP A 158 -20.98 13.76 -6.46
CA ASP A 158 -21.34 14.08 -5.07
C ASP A 158 -20.14 14.59 -4.26
N LEU A 159 -18.98 14.74 -4.92
CA LEU A 159 -17.69 15.18 -4.38
C LEU A 159 -17.05 14.18 -3.41
N ASN A 160 -17.54 12.94 -3.31
CA ASN A 160 -16.87 11.90 -2.54
C ASN A 160 -15.57 11.50 -3.22
N ILE A 161 -14.55 11.21 -2.43
CA ILE A 161 -13.25 10.77 -2.92
C ILE A 161 -13.16 9.25 -2.76
N THR A 162 -12.87 8.56 -3.86
CA THR A 162 -12.44 7.16 -3.84
C THR A 162 -10.96 7.08 -4.19
N VAL A 163 -10.14 6.58 -3.27
CA VAL A 163 -8.73 6.32 -3.52
C VAL A 163 -8.53 4.82 -3.65
N GLU A 164 -8.12 4.38 -4.81
CA GLU A 164 -7.74 3.00 -5.07
C GLU A 164 -6.23 2.91 -5.05
N LEU A 165 -5.69 1.92 -4.33
CA LEU A 165 -4.27 1.68 -4.19
C LEU A 165 -3.96 0.23 -4.59
N SER A 166 -2.78 -0.01 -5.16
CA SER A 166 -2.27 -1.35 -5.48
C SER A 166 -0.75 -1.39 -5.49
N LEU A 167 -0.18 -2.60 -5.36
CA LEU A 167 1.25 -2.86 -5.59
C LEU A 167 1.58 -3.04 -7.08
N ASP A 168 0.56 -3.13 -7.93
CA ASP A 168 0.72 -3.28 -9.38
C ASP A 168 0.22 -2.04 -10.13
N SER A 169 1.05 -1.53 -11.04
CA SER A 169 0.70 -0.45 -11.97
C SER A 169 -0.44 -0.77 -12.94
N ALA A 170 -0.86 -2.04 -13.05
CA ALA A 170 -2.04 -2.44 -13.82
C ALA A 170 -3.33 -2.52 -12.99
N PHE A 171 -3.25 -2.51 -11.64
CA PHE A 171 -4.38 -2.84 -10.74
C PHE A 171 -5.02 -4.17 -11.14
N ALA A 172 -4.22 -5.24 -11.16
CA ALA A 172 -4.73 -6.58 -11.37
C ALA A 172 -5.88 -6.86 -10.38
N ALA A 173 -7.05 -7.23 -10.89
CA ALA A 173 -8.29 -7.35 -10.10
C ALA A 173 -8.23 -8.49 -9.06
N ASP A 174 -7.34 -9.45 -9.26
CA ASP A 174 -7.07 -10.59 -8.39
C ASP A 174 -6.01 -10.30 -7.32
N SER A 175 -5.42 -9.10 -7.31
CA SER A 175 -4.42 -8.74 -6.31
C SER A 175 -5.07 -8.67 -4.90
N PRO A 176 -4.62 -9.51 -3.95
CA PRO A 176 -5.16 -9.53 -2.59
C PRO A 176 -4.78 -8.26 -1.81
N TYR A 177 -3.94 -7.39 -2.37
CA TYR A 177 -3.46 -6.17 -1.73
C TYR A 177 -4.22 -4.92 -2.19
N ASN A 178 -5.09 -5.02 -3.21
CA ASN A 178 -5.85 -3.87 -3.67
C ASN A 178 -6.70 -3.32 -2.53
N THR A 179 -6.55 -2.04 -2.26
CA THR A 179 -7.25 -1.37 -1.16
C THR A 179 -7.97 -0.16 -1.71
N THR A 180 -9.24 -0.04 -1.35
CA THR A 180 -10.10 1.08 -1.73
C THR A 180 -10.43 1.88 -0.48
N ILE A 181 -10.24 3.19 -0.55
CA ILE A 181 -10.54 4.14 0.51
C ILE A 181 -11.67 5.00 -0.01
N SER A 182 -12.79 5.01 0.70
CA SER A 182 -13.93 5.86 0.36
C SER A 182 -14.06 6.94 1.42
N ILE A 183 -14.02 8.19 0.99
CA ILE A 183 -14.07 9.37 1.83
C ILE A 183 -15.31 10.15 1.44
N GLN A 184 -16.28 10.22 2.34
CA GLN A 184 -17.52 10.94 2.09
C GLN A 184 -17.31 12.46 2.22
N CYS A 185 -17.89 13.20 1.27
CA CYS A 185 -17.94 14.66 1.30
C CYS A 185 -19.21 15.17 1.99
N THR A 186 -19.08 16.28 2.70
CA THR A 186 -20.18 17.10 3.18
C THR A 186 -20.12 18.48 2.50
N PRO A 187 -20.77 18.67 1.34
CA PRO A 187 -20.72 19.94 0.63
C PRO A 187 -21.73 20.97 1.18
N THR A 188 -21.35 22.24 1.18
CA THR A 188 -22.24 23.38 1.47
C THR A 188 -22.50 24.18 0.19
N PHE A 189 -23.72 24.69 0.05
CA PHE A 189 -24.15 25.43 -1.13
C PHE A 189 -24.58 26.86 -0.78
N ASP A 190 -24.40 27.78 -1.73
CA ASP A 190 -25.01 29.11 -1.66
C ASP A 190 -26.49 29.10 -2.06
N ASN A 191 -27.14 30.25 -1.93
CA ASN A 191 -28.54 30.45 -2.34
C ASN A 191 -28.80 30.26 -3.84
N GLN A 192 -27.74 30.13 -4.65
CA GLN A 192 -27.80 29.87 -6.09
C GLN A 192 -27.51 28.39 -6.42
N GLY A 193 -27.28 27.54 -5.42
CA GLY A 193 -26.98 26.12 -5.58
C GLY A 193 -25.53 25.82 -5.98
N ARG A 194 -24.62 26.81 -5.89
CA ARG A 194 -23.19 26.62 -6.16
C ARG A 194 -22.47 26.15 -4.90
N VAL A 195 -21.49 25.27 -5.06
CA VAL A 195 -20.70 24.74 -3.94
C VAL A 195 -19.80 25.84 -3.37
N THR A 196 -19.91 26.12 -2.08
CA THR A 196 -19.11 27.13 -1.36
C THR A 196 -18.14 26.52 -0.37
N VAL A 197 -18.42 25.33 0.14
CA VAL A 197 -17.52 24.62 1.05
C VAL A 197 -17.54 23.13 0.72
N ILE A 198 -16.36 22.51 0.68
CA ILE A 198 -16.17 21.07 0.55
C ILE A 198 -15.44 20.60 1.80
N GLU A 199 -16.08 19.76 2.60
CA GLU A 199 -15.53 19.22 3.83
C GLU A 199 -15.48 17.69 3.79
N TYR A 200 -14.38 17.14 4.28
CA TYR A 200 -14.19 15.69 4.45
C TYR A 200 -13.88 15.40 5.92
N GLY A 201 -14.35 14.26 6.45
CA GLY A 201 -14.10 13.89 7.84
C GLY A 201 -15.15 12.98 8.47
N ASP A 202 -16.40 13.07 8.02
CA ASP A 202 -17.52 12.48 8.76
C ASP A 202 -17.62 10.96 8.57
N ASN A 203 -17.21 10.41 7.41
CA ASN A 203 -17.26 8.97 7.11
C ASN A 203 -16.14 8.53 6.16
N THR A 204 -14.93 8.33 6.69
CA THR A 204 -13.83 7.71 5.95
C THR A 204 -13.81 6.21 6.20
N THR A 205 -13.93 5.41 5.15
CA THR A 205 -13.89 3.94 5.22
C THR A 205 -12.73 3.39 4.39
N VAL A 206 -11.98 2.47 4.96
CA VAL A 206 -10.92 1.73 4.26
C VAL A 206 -11.40 0.30 4.08
N LYS A 207 -11.55 -0.13 2.83
CA LYS A 207 -11.94 -1.49 2.46
C LYS A 207 -10.80 -2.15 1.71
N LYS A 208 -10.34 -3.28 2.22
CA LYS A 208 -9.45 -4.16 1.47
C LYS A 208 -10.30 -4.97 0.50
N THR A 209 -9.81 -5.15 -0.73
CA THR A 209 -10.44 -6.08 -1.67
C THR A 209 -10.25 -7.49 -1.10
N GLU A 210 -11.35 -8.14 -0.71
CA GLU A 210 -11.31 -9.55 -0.33
C GLU A 210 -10.95 -10.36 -1.57
N ALA A 211 -9.85 -11.10 -1.51
CA ALA A 211 -9.49 -12.05 -2.57
C ALA A 211 -10.60 -13.10 -2.66
N ALA A 212 -11.20 -13.21 -3.85
CA ALA A 212 -12.23 -14.22 -4.16
C ALA A 212 -11.65 -15.64 -4.14
#